data_AF-A0A961ELP5-F1
#
_entry.id   AF-A0A961ELP5-F1
#
_cell.length_a   1.000
_cell.length_b   1.000
_cell.length_c   1.000
_cell.angle_alpha   90.00
_cell.angle_beta   90.00
_cell.angle_gamma   90.00
#
_symmetry.space_group_name_H-M   'P 1'
#
loop_
_entity.id
_entity.type
_entity.pdbx_description
1 polymer ?
#
loop_
_entity_poly.entity_id
_entity_poly.type
_entity_poly.pdbx_seq_one_letter_code
_entity_poly.pdbx_strand_id
1 'polypeptide(L)'
;MRRGTLRIYLGAAPGVGKTVAMLGEGHRRAERGQDVVVGFVETHGRAYTTRALAGLEVVPRATLTHRDAQFTEMDTDAILSRRPQIALVDELAHSNVPGSPRRRRYEDIEVLLDAGIDVISTVNIQHLESLNDAVYAI
;
A
#
# COMPACT_ATOMS: atom_id res chain seq x y z
N MET A 1 -13.68 15.42 8.77
CA MET A 1 -12.37 14.89 9.22
C MET A 1 -11.28 15.47 8.34
N ARG A 2 -10.06 15.64 8.83
CA ARG A 2 -8.93 16.11 7.99
C ARG A 2 -8.49 14.94 7.12
N ARG A 3 -8.26 15.18 5.83
CA ARG A 3 -7.67 14.20 4.92
C ARG A 3 -6.33 13.70 5.46
N GLY A 4 -6.07 12.41 5.28
CA GLY A 4 -4.80 11.76 5.62
C GLY A 4 -3.65 12.28 4.76
N THR A 5 -2.43 11.95 5.16
CA THR A 5 -1.21 12.32 4.49
C THR A 5 -0.60 11.13 3.76
N LEU A 6 -0.08 11.38 2.55
CA LEU A 6 0.64 10.38 1.76
C LEU A 6 2.15 10.61 1.88
N ARG A 7 2.88 9.60 2.35
CA ARG A 7 4.35 9.56 2.31
C ARG A 7 4.80 8.48 1.35
N ILE A 8 5.73 8.82 0.46
CA ILE A 8 6.21 7.91 -0.58
C ILE A 8 7.70 7.64 -0.41
N TYR A 9 8.08 6.37 -0.33
CA TYR A 9 9.45 5.92 -0.53
C TYR A 9 9.69 5.71 -2.03
N LEU A 10 10.39 6.65 -2.66
CA LEU A 10 10.79 6.59 -4.07
C LEU A 10 12.13 5.85 -4.21
N GLY A 11 12.30 5.07 -5.25
CA GLY A 11 13.56 4.39 -5.52
C GLY A 11 13.85 4.23 -7.00
N ALA A 12 15.14 4.18 -7.33
CA ALA A 12 15.61 4.16 -8.71
C ALA A 12 15.35 2.82 -9.44
N ALA A 13 15.19 1.72 -8.70
CA ALA A 13 15.01 0.38 -9.27
C ALA A 13 14.33 -0.60 -8.28
N PRO A 14 13.86 -1.76 -8.77
CA PRO A 14 13.48 -2.88 -7.92
C PRO A 14 14.65 -3.33 -7.02
N GLY A 15 14.36 -3.76 -5.79
CA GLY A 15 15.38 -4.29 -4.88
C GLY A 15 16.19 -3.26 -4.07
N VAL A 16 16.07 -1.97 -4.34
CA VAL A 16 16.79 -0.89 -3.59
C VAL A 16 16.31 -0.68 -2.14
N GLY A 17 15.48 -1.58 -1.61
CA GLY A 17 15.09 -1.58 -0.19
C GLY A 17 13.89 -0.71 0.21
N LYS A 18 13.12 -0.15 -0.74
CA LYS A 18 11.95 0.71 -0.44
C LYS A 18 10.94 0.07 0.52
N THR A 19 10.54 -1.18 0.25
CA THR A 19 9.59 -1.92 1.08
C THR A 19 10.10 -2.08 2.51
N VAL A 20 11.39 -2.37 2.68
CA VAL A 20 12.01 -2.50 4.02
C VAL A 20 12.07 -1.14 4.71
N ALA A 21 12.38 -0.07 3.99
CA ALA A 21 12.37 1.29 4.55
C ALA A 21 10.96 1.70 5.02
N MET A 22 9.93 1.39 4.23
CA MET A 22 8.52 1.60 4.58
C MET A 22 8.13 0.78 5.82
N LEU A 23 8.46 -0.51 5.86
CA LEU A 23 8.17 -1.38 7.01
C LEU A 23 8.91 -0.91 8.27
N GLY A 24 10.16 -0.48 8.15
CA GLY A 24 10.93 0.08 9.24
C GLY A 24 10.34 1.39 9.78
N GLU A 25 9.73 2.21 8.93
CA GLU A 25 8.93 3.35 9.40
C GLU A 25 7.66 2.90 10.10
N GLY A 26 6.97 1.88 9.59
CA GLY A 26 5.83 1.25 10.26
C GLY A 26 6.14 0.82 11.69
N HIS A 27 7.26 0.12 11.88
CA HIS A 27 7.75 -0.27 13.22
C HIS A 27 8.00 0.94 14.11
N ARG A 28 8.76 1.93 13.66
CA ARG A 28 9.02 3.15 14.46
C ARG A 28 7.75 3.89 14.87
N ARG A 29 6.71 3.85 14.04
CA ARG A 29 5.41 4.46 14.31
C ARG A 29 4.63 3.66 15.36
N ALA A 30 4.58 2.33 15.20
CA ALA A 30 3.97 1.42 16.16
C ALA A 30 4.65 1.49 17.54
N GLU A 31 5.99 1.51 17.58
CA GLU A 31 6.78 1.66 18.81
C GLU A 31 6.49 2.98 19.56
N ARG A 32 6.06 4.02 18.85
CA ARG A 32 5.62 5.29 19.44
C ARG A 32 4.14 5.30 19.84
N GLY A 33 3.47 4.15 19.77
CA GLY A 33 2.08 3.97 20.15
C GLY A 33 1.07 4.40 19.08
N GLN A 34 1.49 4.56 17.82
CA GLN A 34 0.54 4.83 16.73
C GLN A 34 -0.11 3.52 16.25
N ASP A 35 -1.37 3.60 15.85
CA ASP A 35 -2.11 2.47 15.29
C ASP A 35 -1.74 2.26 13.81
N VAL A 36 -0.98 1.21 13.53
CA VAL A 36 -0.38 0.93 12.22
C VAL A 36 -0.82 -0.44 11.73
N VAL A 37 -1.29 -0.51 10.49
CA VAL A 37 -1.55 -1.79 9.80
C VAL A 37 -0.81 -1.87 8.48
N VAL A 38 -0.47 -3.08 8.07
CA VAL A 38 -0.02 -3.40 6.71
C VAL A 38 -1.26 -3.70 5.87
N GLY A 39 -1.61 -2.78 4.98
CA GLY A 39 -2.72 -2.96 4.04
C GLY A 39 -2.32 -3.83 2.85
N PHE A 40 -1.11 -3.61 2.32
CA PHE A 40 -0.55 -4.45 1.27
C PHE A 40 0.98 -4.36 1.25
N VAL A 41 1.64 -5.50 1.18
CA VAL A 41 3.09 -5.60 0.91
C VAL A 41 3.32 -6.74 -0.05
N GLU A 42 4.11 -6.48 -1.10
CA GLU A 42 4.59 -7.54 -1.97
C GLU A 42 5.98 -8.00 -1.53
N THR A 43 6.07 -9.27 -1.13
CA THR A 43 7.31 -9.83 -0.60
C THR A 43 8.21 -10.35 -1.71
N HIS A 44 7.66 -10.68 -2.89
CA HIS A 44 8.39 -11.29 -4.00
C HIS A 44 9.20 -12.54 -3.56
N GLY A 45 8.70 -13.28 -2.56
CA GLY A 45 9.38 -14.45 -1.99
C GLY A 45 10.64 -14.14 -1.17
N ARG A 46 10.93 -12.87 -0.87
CA ARG A 46 12.15 -12.46 -0.16
C ARG A 46 11.99 -12.64 1.34
N ALA A 47 12.75 -13.59 1.90
CA ALA A 47 12.73 -13.91 3.33
C ALA A 47 12.97 -12.71 4.25
N TYR A 48 13.79 -11.73 3.84
CA TYR A 48 14.03 -10.54 4.65
C TYR A 48 12.80 -9.63 4.76
N THR A 49 11.97 -9.53 3.71
CA THR A 49 10.73 -8.75 3.75
C THR A 49 9.70 -9.42 4.65
N THR A 50 9.60 -10.75 4.58
CA THR A 50 8.75 -11.52 5.49
C THR A 50 9.14 -11.31 6.95
N ARG A 51 10.45 -11.28 7.26
CA ARG A 51 10.91 -10.94 8.61
C ARG A 51 10.58 -9.51 9.02
N ALA A 52 10.66 -8.56 8.10
CA ALA A 52 10.32 -7.16 8.37
C ALA A 52 8.81 -6.94 8.62
N LEU A 53 7.94 -7.86 8.18
CA LEU A 53 6.51 -7.84 8.50
C LEU A 53 6.21 -8.31 9.93
N ALA A 54 7.08 -9.14 10.53
CA ALA A 54 6.84 -9.68 11.85
C ALA A 54 6.70 -8.56 12.89
N GLY A 55 5.63 -8.61 13.68
CA GLY A 55 5.31 -7.61 14.70
C GLY A 55 4.39 -6.47 14.24
N LEU A 56 4.04 -6.40 12.95
CA LEU A 56 3.00 -5.50 12.45
C LEU A 56 1.70 -6.27 12.21
N GLU A 57 0.56 -5.64 12.50
CA GLU A 57 -0.77 -6.16 12.12
C GLU A 57 -0.88 -6.14 10.60
N VAL A 58 -1.27 -7.25 9.98
CA VAL A 58 -1.44 -7.37 8.53
C VAL A 58 -2.92 -7.60 8.22
N VAL A 59 -3.50 -6.72 7.41
CA VAL A 59 -4.86 -6.90 6.92
C VAL A 59 -4.85 -8.01 5.84
N PRO A 60 -5.71 -9.04 5.95
CA PRO A 60 -5.80 -10.07 4.93
C PRO A 60 -6.14 -9.48 3.55
N ARG A 61 -5.53 -10.04 2.50
CA ARG A 61 -5.80 -9.63 1.11
C ARG A 61 -7.19 -10.11 0.69
N ALA A 62 -7.87 -9.32 -0.15
CA ALA A 62 -9.10 -9.75 -0.81
C ALA A 62 -8.78 -10.75 -1.92
N THR A 63 -9.59 -11.79 -2.05
CA THR A 63 -9.48 -12.77 -3.15
C THR A 63 -10.50 -12.47 -4.23
N LEU A 64 -10.04 -12.38 -5.47
CA LEU A 64 -10.84 -12.07 -6.64
C LEU A 64 -10.71 -13.20 -7.67
N THR A 65 -11.82 -13.57 -8.30
CA THR A 65 -11.82 -14.55 -9.41
C THR A 65 -11.99 -13.81 -10.73
N HIS A 66 -11.03 -13.98 -11.64
CA HIS A 66 -11.09 -13.42 -12.99
C HIS A 66 -10.69 -14.48 -14.01
N ARG A 67 -11.56 -14.76 -15.00
CA ARG A 67 -11.35 -15.79 -16.04
C ARG A 67 -10.86 -17.14 -15.48
N ASP A 68 -11.57 -17.63 -14.46
CA ASP A 68 -11.29 -18.89 -13.76
C ASP A 68 -9.95 -18.97 -12.99
N ALA A 69 -9.19 -17.87 -12.92
CA ALA A 69 -8.01 -17.73 -12.09
C ALA A 69 -8.30 -16.91 -10.83
N GLN A 70 -7.71 -17.31 -9.70
CA GLN A 70 -7.76 -16.56 -8.45
C GLN A 70 -6.58 -15.60 -8.34
N PHE A 71 -6.87 -14.38 -7.95
CA PHE A 71 -5.90 -13.34 -7.68
C PHE A 71 -6.12 -12.79 -6.27
N THR A 72 -5.10 -12.16 -5.71
CA THR A 72 -5.21 -11.44 -4.43
C THR A 72 -4.89 -9.97 -4.64
N GLU A 73 -5.61 -9.09 -3.95
CA GLU A 73 -5.45 -7.64 -4.03
C GLU A 73 -5.57 -7.02 -2.62
N MET A 74 -5.18 -5.77 -2.46
CA MET A 74 -5.44 -5.03 -1.22
C MET A 74 -6.94 -5.00 -0.91
N ASP A 75 -7.31 -5.26 0.35
CA ASP A 75 -8.69 -5.11 0.83
C ASP A 75 -8.91 -3.72 1.42
N THR A 76 -9.24 -2.76 0.55
CA THR A 76 -9.48 -1.37 0.94
C THR A 76 -10.63 -1.27 1.96
N ASP A 77 -11.68 -2.06 1.81
CA ASP A 77 -12.87 -2.00 2.68
C ASP A 77 -12.58 -2.57 4.07
N ALA A 78 -11.76 -3.62 4.16
CA ALA A 78 -11.29 -4.14 5.44
C ALA A 78 -10.41 -3.11 6.18
N ILE A 79 -9.51 -2.40 5.47
CA ILE A 79 -8.69 -1.33 6.06
C ILE A 79 -9.57 -0.19 6.56
N LEU A 80 -10.53 0.25 5.76
CA LEU A 80 -11.50 1.29 6.14
C LEU A 80 -12.31 0.88 7.36
N SER A 81 -12.74 -0.38 7.44
CA SER A 81 -13.49 -0.91 8.58
C SER A 81 -12.63 -0.97 9.85
N ARG A 82 -11.35 -1.31 9.70
CA ARG A 82 -10.37 -1.36 10.80
C ARG A 82 -10.00 0.04 11.33
N ARG A 83 -10.14 1.09 10.51
CA ARG A 83 -9.87 2.51 10.87
C ARG A 83 -8.52 2.74 11.55
N PRO A 84 -7.40 2.27 10.99
CA PRO A 84 -6.06 2.53 11.54
C PRO A 84 -5.71 4.02 11.46
N GLN A 85 -4.73 4.47 12.25
CA GLN A 85 -4.13 5.80 12.02
C GLN A 85 -3.26 5.80 10.76
N ILE A 86 -2.52 4.72 10.53
CA ILE A 86 -1.58 4.59 9.41
C ILE A 86 -1.75 3.24 8.71
N ALA A 87 -1.82 3.26 7.37
CA ALA A 87 -1.74 2.08 6.53
C ALA A 87 -0.42 2.05 5.72
N LEU A 88 0.28 0.92 5.74
CA LEU A 88 1.43 0.66 4.87
C LEU A 88 0.95 -0.04 3.60
N VAL A 89 1.19 0.56 2.43
CA VAL A 89 0.66 0.10 1.14
C VAL A 89 1.75 0.14 0.08
N ASP A 90 2.32 -1.01 -0.29
CA ASP A 90 3.38 -1.10 -1.29
C ASP A 90 2.86 -0.93 -2.74
N GLU A 91 3.78 -0.62 -3.65
CA GLU A 91 3.57 -0.51 -5.11
C GLU A 91 2.45 0.46 -5.52
N LEU A 92 2.62 1.75 -5.21
CA LEU A 92 1.68 2.84 -5.54
C LEU A 92 1.19 2.83 -7.01
N ALA A 93 2.07 2.47 -7.95
CA ALA A 93 1.79 2.48 -9.38
C ALA A 93 1.15 1.18 -9.91
N HIS A 94 0.76 0.26 -9.02
CA HIS A 94 0.14 -1.02 -9.39
C HIS A 94 -1.18 -0.82 -10.13
N SER A 95 -1.39 -1.61 -11.18
CA SER A 95 -2.69 -1.79 -11.82
C SER A 95 -3.43 -2.89 -11.10
N ASN A 96 -4.56 -2.56 -10.49
CA ASN A 96 -5.35 -3.53 -9.78
C ASN A 96 -5.86 -4.64 -10.71
N VAL A 97 -6.08 -5.82 -10.13
CA VAL A 97 -6.64 -6.96 -10.86
C VAL A 97 -7.99 -6.59 -11.51
N PRO A 98 -8.25 -7.02 -12.77
CA PRO A 98 -9.57 -6.82 -13.39
C PRO A 98 -10.71 -7.39 -12.55
N GLY A 99 -11.73 -6.56 -12.28
CA GLY A 99 -12.81 -6.89 -11.36
C GLY A 99 -12.68 -6.21 -10.00
N SER A 100 -11.53 -5.60 -9.69
CA SER A 100 -11.39 -4.72 -8.53
C SER A 100 -12.27 -3.46 -8.68
N PRO A 101 -12.77 -2.88 -7.56
CA PRO A 101 -13.59 -1.67 -7.59
C PRO A 101 -12.92 -0.46 -8.24
N ARG A 102 -11.58 -0.43 -8.22
CA ARG A 102 -10.72 0.63 -8.73
C ARG A 102 -9.65 0.03 -9.64
N ARG A 103 -9.19 0.80 -10.63
CA ARG A 103 -8.25 0.31 -11.65
C ARG A 103 -6.80 0.39 -11.20
N ARG A 104 -6.47 1.32 -10.30
CA ARG A 104 -5.09 1.58 -9.88
C ARG A 104 -5.01 1.68 -8.36
N ARG A 105 -3.91 1.18 -7.78
CA ARG A 105 -3.73 1.19 -6.31
C ARG A 105 -3.69 2.60 -5.71
N TYR A 106 -3.22 3.60 -6.46
CA TYR A 106 -3.30 4.98 -5.99
C TYR A 106 -4.76 5.44 -5.78
N GLU A 107 -5.72 4.95 -6.58
CA GLU A 107 -7.15 5.28 -6.40
C GLU A 107 -7.69 4.66 -5.09
N ASP A 108 -7.21 3.48 -4.69
CA ASP A 108 -7.54 2.91 -3.37
C ASP A 108 -6.92 3.72 -2.23
N ILE A 109 -5.66 4.14 -2.38
CA ILE A 109 -4.95 4.99 -1.42
C ILE A 109 -5.69 6.33 -1.24
N GLU A 110 -6.19 6.93 -2.32
CA GLU A 110 -7.00 8.15 -2.26
C GLU A 110 -8.23 7.97 -1.35
N VAL A 111 -8.90 6.82 -1.42
CA VAL A 111 -10.04 6.52 -0.53
C VAL A 111 -9.62 6.39 0.93
N LEU A 112 -8.48 5.77 1.20
CA LEU A 112 -7.94 5.71 2.58
C LEU A 112 -7.60 7.11 3.10
N LEU A 113 -6.96 7.94 2.27
CA LEU A 113 -6.61 9.32 2.63
C LEU A 113 -7.86 10.16 2.89
N ASP A 114 -8.89 10.06 2.04
CA ASP A 114 -10.15 10.79 2.22
C ASP A 114 -10.91 10.36 3.47
N ALA A 115 -10.73 9.10 3.91
CA ALA A 115 -11.22 8.61 5.20
C ALA A 115 -10.39 9.09 6.41
N GLY A 116 -9.29 9.83 6.19
CA GLY A 116 -8.42 10.37 7.23
C GLY A 116 -7.31 9.43 7.69
N ILE A 117 -7.07 8.33 6.96
CA ILE A 117 -5.99 7.38 7.26
C ILE A 117 -4.71 7.87 6.59
N ASP A 118 -3.62 8.02 7.33
CA ASP A 118 -2.31 8.32 6.74
C ASP A 118 -1.80 7.09 5.99
N VAL A 119 -1.20 7.28 4.81
CA VAL A 119 -0.67 6.18 4.00
C VAL A 119 0.82 6.36 3.79
N ILE A 120 1.59 5.29 4.02
CA ILE A 120 3.00 5.20 3.65
C ILE A 120 3.10 4.18 2.52
N SER A 121 3.66 4.59 1.38
CA SER A 121 3.71 3.79 0.18
C SER A 121 5.10 3.76 -0.46
N THR A 122 5.28 2.91 -1.47
CA THR A 122 6.51 2.87 -2.26
C THR A 122 6.24 2.92 -3.76
N VAL A 123 7.17 3.51 -4.51
CA VAL A 123 7.11 3.57 -5.97
C VAL A 123 8.52 3.57 -6.57
N ASN A 124 8.68 2.99 -7.76
CA ASN A 124 9.92 3.17 -8.53
C ASN A 124 9.81 4.39 -9.44
N ILE A 125 10.93 5.08 -9.67
CA ILE A 125 10.99 6.25 -10.56
C ILE A 125 10.52 5.92 -11.98
N GLN A 126 10.78 4.71 -12.49
CA GLN A 126 10.33 4.30 -13.82
C GLN A 126 8.80 4.25 -13.99
N HIS A 127 8.05 4.23 -12.89
CA HIS A 127 6.58 4.24 -12.91
C HIS A 127 6.01 5.62 -12.62
N LEU A 128 6.86 6.61 -12.33
CA LEU A 128 6.41 7.97 -12.01
C LEU A 128 5.83 8.67 -13.25
N GLU A 129 6.36 8.38 -14.45
CA GLU A 129 5.78 8.86 -15.72
C GLU A 129 4.33 8.38 -15.88
N SER A 130 4.06 7.11 -15.57
CA SER A 130 2.70 6.54 -15.61
C SER A 130 1.76 7.06 -14.51
N LEU A 131 2.31 7.70 -13.47
CA LEU A 131 1.56 8.42 -12.43
C LEU A 131 1.33 9.89 -12.83
N ASN A 132 2.25 10.47 -13.60
CA ASN A 132 2.15 11.85 -14.08
C ASN A 132 0.89 12.05 -14.94
N ASP A 133 0.57 11.07 -15.78
CA ASP A 133 -0.66 11.06 -16.59
C ASP A 133 -1.95 11.09 -15.75
N ALA A 134 -1.91 10.65 -14.48
CA ALA A 134 -3.04 10.72 -13.56
C ALA A 134 -3.15 12.08 -12.83
N VAL A 135 -2.03 12.79 -12.62
CA VAL A 135 -2.01 14.11 -11.98
C VAL A 135 -2.52 15.20 -12.91
N TYR A 136 -2.34 15.06 -14.23
CA TYR A 136 -2.84 16.04 -15.22
C TYR A 136 -4.30 15.84 -15.64
N ALA A 137 -4.99 14.83 -15.10
CA ALA A 137 -6.40 14.53 -15.43
C ALA A 137 -7.41 15.11 -14.41
N ILE A 138 -6.94 15.91 -13.46
CA ILE A 138 -7.76 16.62 -12.45
C ILE A 138 -7.79 18.12 -12.77
#